data_AF-A0A918L0K9-F1
#
_entry.id   AF-A0A918L0K9-F1
#
_cell.length_a   1.000
_cell.length_b   1.000
_cell.length_c   1.000
_cell.angle_alpha   90.00
_cell.angle_beta   90.00
_cell.angle_gamma   90.00
#
_symmetry.space_group_name_H-M   'P 1'
#
loop_
_entity.id
_entity.type
_entity.pdbx_description
1 polymer ?
#
loop_
_entity_poly.entity_id
_entity_poly.type
_entity_poly.pdbx_seq_one_letter_code
_entity_poly.pdbx_strand_id
1 'polypeptide(L)'
;MTAQGEAILAELSSLPAHVRADYIRILETVVRVAPRAWTRRRGVRLQWITLHDGDDDVVVQVDSGELSKHVDWDGPRSARSFAGALREKLGTNQCAALVYGSAIDSRTWGWALPLLVGQLPRLDTAVMVDVEHRTGARSTFSFPIKYRRLLVRRLRFEEDVRAILQRARNA
;
A
#
# COMPACT_ATOMS: atom_id res chain seq x y z
N MET A 1 -13.38 13.70 10.70
CA MET A 1 -12.69 12.67 9.88
C MET A 1 -12.84 13.12 8.43
N THR A 2 -11.92 12.81 7.54
CA THR A 2 -12.09 13.14 6.10
C THR A 2 -13.03 12.13 5.45
N ALA A 3 -13.58 12.45 4.28
CA ALA A 3 -14.40 11.50 3.51
C ALA A 3 -13.63 10.20 3.16
N GLN A 4 -12.33 10.30 2.93
CA GLN A 4 -11.46 9.15 2.67
C GLN A 4 -11.26 8.28 3.91
N GLY A 5 -11.03 8.88 5.08
CA GLY A 5 -10.96 8.14 6.34
C GLY A 5 -12.28 7.48 6.73
N GLU A 6 -13.41 8.08 6.37
CA GLU A 6 -14.74 7.47 6.52
C GLU A 6 -14.94 6.28 5.58
N ALA A 7 -14.50 6.38 4.32
CA ALA A 7 -14.56 5.26 3.39
C ALA A 7 -13.71 4.08 3.87
N ILE A 8 -12.48 4.33 4.35
CA ILE A 8 -11.59 3.29 4.89
C ILE A 8 -12.24 2.63 6.12
N LEU A 9 -12.82 3.42 7.03
CA LEU A 9 -13.51 2.87 8.19
C LEU A 9 -14.70 2.00 7.78
N ALA A 10 -15.53 2.46 6.85
CA ALA A 10 -16.70 1.72 6.38
C ALA A 10 -16.29 0.40 5.70
N GLU A 11 -15.27 0.44 4.85
CA GLU A 11 -14.72 -0.75 4.18
C GLU A 11 -14.21 -1.75 5.21
N LEU A 12 -13.34 -1.33 6.15
CA LEU A 12 -12.85 -2.21 7.20
C LEU A 12 -13.98 -2.77 8.07
N SER A 13 -14.97 -1.96 8.42
CA SER A 13 -16.10 -2.38 9.27
C SER A 13 -17.01 -3.39 8.58
N SER A 14 -17.04 -3.41 7.25
CA SER A 14 -17.82 -4.37 6.45
C SER A 14 -17.20 -5.76 6.36
N LEU A 15 -15.92 -5.91 6.71
CA LEU A 15 -15.19 -7.17 6.62
C LEU A 15 -15.53 -8.12 7.79
N PRO A 16 -15.45 -9.44 7.56
CA PRO A 16 -15.52 -10.41 8.65
C PRO A 16 -14.47 -10.13 9.73
N ALA A 17 -14.80 -10.35 11.00
CA ALA A 17 -13.97 -9.94 12.13
C ALA A 17 -12.50 -10.42 12.06
N HIS A 18 -12.28 -11.66 11.62
CA HIS A 18 -10.92 -12.22 11.45
C HIS A 18 -10.15 -11.52 10.32
N VAL A 19 -10.77 -11.33 9.14
CA VAL A 19 -10.16 -10.60 8.01
C VAL A 19 -9.85 -9.16 8.40
N ARG A 20 -10.79 -8.50 9.10
CA ARG A 20 -10.64 -7.14 9.57
C ARG A 20 -9.46 -6.99 10.53
N ALA A 21 -9.28 -7.94 11.45
CA ALA A 21 -8.15 -7.94 12.37
C ALA A 21 -6.81 -8.01 11.61
N ASP A 22 -6.71 -8.91 10.61
CA ASP A 22 -5.50 -9.06 9.80
C ASP A 22 -5.22 -7.83 8.93
N TYR A 23 -6.26 -7.26 8.31
CA TYR A 23 -6.14 -6.02 7.55
C TYR A 23 -5.66 -4.87 8.43
N ILE A 24 -6.23 -4.71 9.63
CA ILE A 24 -5.80 -3.69 10.58
C ILE A 24 -4.32 -3.86 10.92
N ARG A 25 -3.85 -5.10 11.17
CA ARG A 25 -2.45 -5.37 11.49
C ARG A 25 -1.51 -5.05 10.34
N ILE A 26 -1.87 -5.45 9.11
CA ILE A 26 -1.17 -5.05 7.88
C ILE A 26 -1.06 -3.52 7.84
N LEU A 27 -2.18 -2.81 7.98
CA LEU A 27 -2.23 -1.36 7.87
C LEU A 27 -1.44 -0.66 8.99
N GLU A 28 -1.45 -1.20 10.22
CA GLU A 28 -0.59 -0.74 11.32
C GLU A 28 0.91 -0.89 10.97
N THR A 29 1.30 -2.02 10.37
CA THR A 29 2.66 -2.24 9.86
C THR A 29 3.00 -1.29 8.72
N VAL A 30 2.08 -1.01 7.79
CA VAL A 30 2.28 0.01 6.74
C VAL A 30 2.57 1.37 7.36
N VAL A 31 1.74 1.82 8.31
CA VAL A 31 1.90 3.12 8.97
C VAL A 31 3.25 3.22 9.69
N ARG A 32 3.75 2.10 10.22
CA ARG A 32 5.05 2.01 10.88
C ARG A 32 6.23 2.03 9.91
N VAL A 33 6.13 1.31 8.80
CA VAL A 33 7.28 1.02 7.91
C VAL A 33 7.37 1.95 6.71
N ALA A 34 6.26 2.36 6.09
CA ALA A 34 6.28 3.18 4.88
C ALA A 34 7.07 4.51 5.06
N PRO A 35 6.93 5.25 6.19
CA PRO A 35 7.74 6.44 6.43
C PRO A 35 9.25 6.16 6.56
N ARG A 36 9.64 4.95 7.00
CA ARG A 36 11.04 4.53 7.15
C ARG A 36 11.65 4.05 5.84
N ALA A 37 10.83 3.43 4.99
CA ALA A 37 11.25 2.97 3.66
C ALA A 37 11.30 4.10 2.61
N TRP A 38 10.72 5.25 2.93
CA TRP A 38 10.69 6.42 2.05
C TRP A 38 12.08 7.04 1.87
N THR A 39 12.38 7.47 0.64
CA THR A 39 13.57 8.27 0.34
C THR A 39 13.23 9.47 -0.54
N ARG A 40 13.94 10.60 -0.36
CA ARG A 40 13.71 11.83 -1.14
C ARG A 40 13.84 11.64 -2.65
N ARG A 41 14.67 10.70 -3.11
CA ARG A 41 14.93 10.46 -4.54
C ARG A 41 13.98 9.45 -5.17
N ARG A 42 13.56 8.44 -4.42
CA ARG A 42 12.77 7.31 -4.95
C ARG A 42 11.32 7.27 -4.47
N GLY A 43 10.94 8.13 -3.54
CA GLY A 43 9.61 8.08 -2.94
C GLY A 43 9.46 6.93 -1.94
N VAL A 44 8.22 6.49 -1.72
CA VAL A 44 7.86 5.30 -0.96
C VAL A 44 8.32 4.09 -1.75
N ARG A 45 9.23 3.30 -1.17
CA ARG A 45 9.69 2.07 -1.81
C ARG A 45 8.58 1.03 -1.83
N LEU A 46 8.63 0.18 -2.85
CA LEU A 46 7.77 -0.98 -3.00
C LEU A 46 8.10 -2.03 -1.92
N GLN A 47 7.09 -2.54 -1.21
CA GLN A 47 7.27 -3.50 -0.11
C GLN A 47 6.17 -4.55 -0.09
N TRP A 48 6.54 -5.81 0.15
CA TRP A 48 5.64 -6.85 0.61
C TRP A 48 5.50 -6.79 2.12
N ILE A 49 4.29 -6.92 2.62
CA ILE A 49 4.00 -7.24 4.00
C ILE A 49 3.16 -8.52 4.00
N THR A 50 3.58 -9.54 4.74
CA THR A 50 2.84 -10.80 4.88
C THR A 50 2.59 -11.11 6.34
N LEU A 51 1.42 -11.68 6.64
CA LEU A 51 1.08 -12.25 7.94
C LEU A 51 1.07 -13.77 7.82
N HIS A 52 1.87 -14.44 8.64
CA HIS A 52 1.86 -15.90 8.76
C HIS A 52 0.73 -16.38 9.66
N ASP A 53 0.33 -17.65 9.49
CA ASP A 53 -0.44 -18.38 10.51
C ASP A 53 0.43 -18.45 11.78
N GLY A 54 0.16 -17.60 12.78
CA GLY A 54 0.99 -17.50 13.99
C GLY A 54 1.48 -16.09 14.35
N ASP A 55 0.88 -15.05 13.78
CA ASP A 55 0.99 -13.65 14.22
C ASP A 55 2.31 -12.90 13.92
N ASP A 56 3.27 -13.46 13.19
CA ASP A 56 4.44 -12.67 12.79
C ASP A 56 4.20 -11.92 11.48
N ASP A 57 4.47 -10.60 11.51
CA ASP A 57 4.48 -9.76 10.31
C ASP A 57 5.87 -9.71 9.68
N VAL A 58 5.96 -10.16 8.43
CA VAL A 58 7.21 -10.14 7.66
C VAL A 58 7.14 -9.03 6.63
N VAL A 59 8.17 -8.18 6.63
CA VAL A 59 8.28 -7.05 5.70
C VAL A 59 9.50 -7.23 4.80
N VAL A 60 9.26 -7.31 3.49
CA VAL A 60 10.30 -7.50 2.49
C VAL A 60 10.28 -6.32 1.51
N GLN A 61 11.42 -5.65 1.33
CA GLN A 61 11.57 -4.67 0.25
C GLN A 61 11.70 -5.39 -1.08
N VAL A 62 11.02 -4.89 -2.11
CA VAL A 62 10.93 -5.56 -3.41
C VAL A 62 11.35 -4.57 -4.49
N ASP A 63 12.04 -5.07 -5.51
CA ASP A 63 12.27 -4.27 -6.71
C ASP A 63 11.09 -4.40 -7.69
N SER A 64 10.79 -3.31 -8.38
CA SER A 64 9.89 -3.23 -9.51
C SER A 64 10.10 -4.31 -10.58
N GLY A 65 11.35 -4.68 -10.86
CA GLY A 65 11.69 -5.72 -11.85
C GLY A 65 11.37 -7.15 -11.41
N GLU A 66 11.24 -7.39 -10.11
CA GLU A 66 10.77 -8.68 -9.58
C GLU A 66 9.25 -8.78 -9.73
N LEU A 67 8.54 -7.71 -9.33
CA LEU A 67 7.09 -7.63 -9.44
C LEU A 67 6.57 -7.62 -10.87
N SER A 68 7.32 -7.05 -11.83
CA SER A 68 6.91 -7.03 -13.24
C SER A 68 6.71 -8.42 -13.84
N LYS A 69 7.29 -9.47 -13.24
CA LYS A 69 7.09 -10.87 -13.65
C LYS A 69 5.73 -11.43 -13.27
N HIS A 70 5.06 -10.82 -12.29
CA HIS A 70 3.83 -11.32 -11.69
C HIS A 70 2.63 -10.39 -11.94
N VAL A 71 2.83 -9.31 -12.72
CA VAL A 71 1.79 -8.38 -13.14
C VAL A 71 1.41 -8.69 -14.58
N ASP A 72 0.12 -8.85 -14.82
CA ASP A 72 -0.43 -8.88 -16.16
C ASP A 72 -0.44 -7.46 -16.74
N TRP A 73 0.65 -7.09 -17.41
CA TRP A 73 0.81 -5.78 -18.05
C TRP A 73 -0.03 -5.63 -19.33
N ASP A 74 -0.42 -6.74 -19.94
CA ASP A 74 -1.09 -6.80 -21.25
C ASP A 74 -2.61 -6.70 -21.12
N GLY A 75 -3.17 -6.91 -19.93
CA GLY A 75 -4.57 -6.67 -19.63
C GLY A 75 -5.00 -5.19 -19.68
N PRO A 76 -6.31 -4.89 -19.84
CA PRO A 76 -6.86 -3.53 -19.70
C PRO A 76 -6.44 -2.89 -18.37
N ARG A 77 -6.53 -1.55 -18.23
CA ARG A 77 -6.12 -0.83 -17.00
C ARG A 77 -6.71 -1.42 -15.70
N SER A 78 -7.90 -2.04 -15.78
CA SER A 78 -8.56 -2.75 -14.67
C SER A 78 -8.02 -4.16 -14.39
N ALA A 79 -7.29 -4.76 -15.32
CA ALA A 79 -6.69 -6.10 -15.23
C ALA A 79 -5.20 -6.08 -14.82
N ARG A 80 -4.54 -4.91 -14.88
CA ARG A 80 -3.17 -4.69 -14.39
C ARG A 80 -3.10 -4.74 -12.87
N SER A 81 -3.16 -5.95 -12.35
CA SER A 81 -3.43 -6.22 -10.95
C SER A 81 -2.30 -7.08 -10.37
N PHE A 82 -1.78 -6.67 -9.22
CA PHE A 82 -0.83 -7.45 -8.43
C PHE A 82 -1.45 -8.69 -7.76
N ALA A 83 -2.72 -9.00 -8.05
CA ALA A 83 -3.43 -10.17 -7.52
C ALA A 83 -2.69 -11.49 -7.77
N GLY A 84 -2.03 -11.66 -8.93
CA GLY A 84 -1.24 -12.86 -9.19
C GLY A 84 -0.12 -13.04 -8.17
N ALA A 85 0.64 -11.95 -7.92
CA ALA A 85 1.71 -11.92 -6.94
C ALA A 85 1.21 -12.06 -5.50
N LEU A 86 0.09 -11.41 -5.16
CA LEU A 86 -0.54 -11.52 -3.84
C LEU A 86 -1.01 -12.95 -3.56
N ARG A 87 -1.66 -13.61 -4.52
CA ARG A 87 -2.07 -15.01 -4.40
C ARG A 87 -0.91 -15.96 -4.20
N GLU A 88 0.22 -15.74 -4.88
CA GLU A 88 1.43 -16.52 -4.65
C GLU A 88 1.91 -16.40 -3.20
N LYS A 89 1.88 -15.18 -2.62
CA LYS A 89 2.19 -14.98 -1.20
C LYS A 89 1.16 -15.66 -0.29
N LEU A 90 -0.11 -15.69 -0.65
CA LEU A 90 -1.15 -16.35 0.15
C LEU A 90 -1.04 -17.89 0.21
N GLY A 91 -0.27 -18.51 -0.70
CA GLY A 91 0.02 -19.94 -0.66
C GLY A 91 0.66 -20.39 0.67
N THR A 92 1.41 -19.51 1.33
CA THR A 92 2.06 -19.78 2.62
C THR A 92 1.69 -18.78 3.73
N ASN A 93 0.92 -17.73 3.40
CA ASN A 93 0.55 -16.65 4.32
C ASN A 93 -0.96 -16.53 4.47
N GLN A 94 -1.41 -16.06 5.63
CA GLN A 94 -2.83 -15.79 5.92
C GLN A 94 -3.30 -14.50 5.23
N CYS A 95 -2.45 -13.48 5.23
CA CYS A 95 -2.71 -12.21 4.58
C CYS A 95 -1.44 -11.68 3.91
N ALA A 96 -1.59 -11.02 2.77
CA ALA A 96 -0.49 -10.39 2.05
C ALA A 96 -0.90 -8.99 1.58
N ALA A 97 0.06 -8.09 1.57
CA ALA A 97 -0.13 -6.72 1.12
C ALA A 97 1.06 -6.21 0.32
N LEU A 98 0.77 -5.49 -0.76
CA LEU A 98 1.73 -4.72 -1.52
C LEU A 98 1.60 -3.24 -1.17
N VAL A 99 2.70 -2.63 -0.75
CA VAL A 99 2.78 -1.21 -0.39
C VAL A 99 3.61 -0.47 -1.42
N TYR A 100 3.09 0.64 -1.93
CA TYR A 100 3.80 1.46 -2.91
C TYR A 100 3.39 2.93 -2.84
N GLY A 101 4.22 3.81 -3.39
CA GLY A 101 3.87 5.21 -3.56
C GLY A 101 3.02 5.45 -4.81
N SER A 102 2.11 6.43 -4.77
CA SER A 102 1.28 6.78 -5.93
C SER A 102 2.07 7.23 -7.16
N ALA A 103 3.32 7.65 -7.02
CA ALA A 103 4.17 7.93 -8.17
C ALA A 103 4.64 6.65 -8.87
N ILE A 104 4.73 5.51 -8.18
CA ILE A 104 4.99 4.21 -8.80
C ILE A 104 3.83 3.86 -9.73
N ASP A 105 2.59 4.05 -9.28
CA ASP A 105 1.42 3.93 -10.14
C ASP A 105 1.59 4.78 -11.42
N SER A 106 2.03 6.03 -11.29
CA SER A 106 2.29 6.89 -12.47
C SER A 106 3.51 6.49 -13.33
N ARG A 107 4.55 5.84 -12.78
CA ARG A 107 5.77 5.44 -13.51
C ARG A 107 5.57 4.17 -14.32
N THR A 108 4.85 3.20 -13.76
CA THR A 108 4.46 1.98 -14.47
C THR A 108 3.33 2.23 -15.47
N TRP A 109 2.61 3.36 -15.35
CA TRP A 109 1.48 3.72 -16.22
C TRP A 109 1.78 4.89 -17.19
N GLY A 110 3.02 5.38 -17.23
CA GLY A 110 3.37 6.65 -17.88
C GLY A 110 4.67 6.65 -18.67
N TRP A 111 4.89 5.64 -19.52
CA TRP A 111 6.03 5.60 -20.45
C TRP A 111 6.07 6.76 -21.47
N ALA A 112 5.01 7.58 -21.57
CA ALA A 112 4.90 8.69 -22.52
C ALA A 112 5.29 10.09 -21.99
N LEU A 113 5.54 10.27 -20.69
CA LEU A 113 5.83 11.59 -20.09
C LEU A 113 7.31 12.01 -19.91
N PRO A 114 8.37 11.22 -20.23
CA PRO A 114 9.74 11.68 -20.01
C PRO A 114 10.20 12.88 -20.85
N LEU A 115 9.47 13.25 -21.91
CA LEU A 115 9.98 14.19 -22.91
C LEU A 115 9.67 15.68 -22.67
N LEU A 116 8.79 16.04 -21.73
CA LEU A 116 8.24 17.41 -21.72
C LEU A 116 8.67 18.33 -20.58
N VAL A 117 9.21 17.85 -19.46
CA VAL A 117 9.60 18.77 -18.36
C VAL A 117 10.79 18.20 -17.58
N GLY A 118 11.89 18.95 -17.51
CA GLY A 118 13.10 18.63 -16.74
C GLY A 118 12.76 18.10 -15.34
N GLN A 119 13.03 16.81 -15.12
CA GLN A 119 12.34 16.01 -14.11
C GLN A 119 12.88 16.20 -12.70
N LEU A 120 12.19 17.00 -11.89
CA LEU A 120 12.09 16.67 -10.47
C LEU A 120 11.37 15.31 -10.35
N PRO A 121 11.84 14.35 -9.54
CA PRO A 121 11.11 13.11 -9.33
C PRO A 121 9.70 13.46 -8.82
N ARG A 122 8.66 13.06 -9.58
CA ARG A 122 7.27 13.15 -9.11
C ARG A 122 7.22 12.57 -7.70
N LEU A 123 6.90 13.41 -6.73
CA LEU A 123 6.81 13.02 -5.33
C LEU A 123 5.49 12.26 -5.15
N ASP A 124 5.51 11.18 -4.39
CA ASP A 124 4.29 10.47 -4.03
C ASP A 124 3.31 11.42 -3.33
N THR A 125 2.04 11.33 -3.68
CA THR A 125 0.95 12.06 -3.01
C THR A 125 0.17 11.16 -2.05
N ALA A 126 0.30 9.84 -2.20
CA ALA A 126 -0.30 8.85 -1.32
C ALA A 126 0.59 7.61 -1.20
N VAL A 127 0.41 6.87 -0.10
CA VAL A 127 0.81 5.47 0.03
C VAL A 127 -0.39 4.61 -0.37
N MET A 128 -0.20 3.76 -1.37
CA MET A 128 -1.16 2.78 -1.82
C MET A 128 -0.86 1.44 -1.15
N VAL A 129 -1.92 0.72 -0.78
CA VAL A 129 -1.83 -0.61 -0.17
C VAL A 129 -2.86 -1.53 -0.81
N ASP A 130 -2.40 -2.50 -1.59
CA ASP A 130 -3.25 -3.58 -2.09
C ASP A 130 -3.14 -4.76 -1.14
N VAL A 131 -4.25 -5.18 -0.52
CA VAL A 131 -4.30 -6.26 0.47
C VAL A 131 -5.18 -7.38 -0.04
N GLU A 132 -4.73 -8.62 0.14
CA GLU A 132 -5.51 -9.82 -0.11
C GLU A 132 -5.42 -10.75 1.10
N HIS A 133 -6.54 -11.36 1.47
CA HIS A 133 -6.63 -12.35 2.53
C HIS A 133 -6.81 -13.74 1.91
N ARG A 134 -6.34 -14.80 2.58
CA ARG A 134 -6.45 -16.19 2.09
C ARG A 134 -7.91 -16.62 1.82
N THR A 135 -8.88 -16.01 2.51
CA THR A 135 -10.32 -16.24 2.28
C THR A 135 -10.86 -15.62 0.99
N GLY A 136 -10.03 -14.90 0.22
CA GLY A 136 -10.40 -14.25 -1.03
C GLY A 136 -10.87 -12.81 -0.88
N ALA A 137 -10.95 -12.27 0.35
CA ALA A 137 -11.22 -10.86 0.56
C ALA A 137 -10.07 -10.00 0.03
N ARG A 138 -10.40 -8.93 -0.69
CA ARG A 138 -9.43 -8.02 -1.31
C ARG A 138 -9.88 -6.58 -1.19
N SER A 139 -8.93 -5.71 -0.84
CA SER A 139 -9.13 -4.26 -0.71
C SER A 139 -7.93 -3.48 -1.20
N THR A 140 -8.18 -2.24 -1.63
CA THR A 140 -7.13 -1.27 -1.99
C THR A 140 -7.32 -0.02 -1.16
N PHE A 141 -6.34 0.30 -0.33
CA PHE A 141 -6.34 1.49 0.50
C PHE A 141 -5.39 2.55 -0.07
N SER A 142 -5.82 3.80 -0.02
CA SER A 142 -4.98 4.95 -0.35
C SER A 142 -4.88 5.86 0.87
N PHE A 143 -3.66 6.19 1.26
CA PHE A 143 -3.38 7.06 2.40
C PHE A 143 -2.65 8.32 1.92
N PRO A 144 -3.33 9.49 1.88
CA PRO A 144 -2.70 10.73 1.48
C PRO A 144 -1.50 11.06 2.39
N ILE A 145 -0.44 11.61 1.79
CA ILE A 145 0.78 11.98 2.51
C ILE A 145 1.19 13.42 2.26
N LYS A 146 1.76 14.05 3.29
CA LYS A 146 2.41 15.36 3.24
C LYS A 146 3.89 15.26 3.54
N TYR A 147 4.63 16.17 2.91
CA TYR A 147 6.05 16.39 3.17
C TYR A 147 6.22 17.61 4.06
N ARG A 148 6.74 17.42 5.28
CA ARG A 148 7.19 18.58 6.07
C ARG A 148 8.42 19.21 5.41
N ARG A 149 8.38 20.52 5.16
CA ARG A 149 9.43 21.32 4.49
C ARG A 149 10.60 21.76 5.39
N LEU A 150 10.69 21.29 6.64
CA LEU A 150 11.83 21.61 7.52
C LEU A 150 13.06 20.76 7.18
N LEU A 151 14.23 21.15 7.69
CA LEU A 151 15.60 20.66 7.40
C LEU A 151 15.75 19.14 7.13
N VAL A 152 14.85 18.31 7.65
CA VAL A 152 14.70 16.89 7.30
C VAL A 152 13.32 16.65 6.70
N ARG A 153 13.23 16.41 5.38
CA ARG A 153 11.98 15.94 4.75
C ARG A 153 11.62 14.58 5.31
N ARG A 154 10.48 14.48 5.99
CA ARG A 154 9.89 13.21 6.45
C ARG A 154 8.51 13.05 5.85
N LEU A 155 8.21 11.83 5.41
CA LEU A 155 6.87 11.43 5.01
C LEU A 155 5.97 11.36 6.24
N ARG A 156 4.78 11.93 6.14
CA ARG A 156 3.72 11.82 7.14
C ARG A 156 2.39 11.60 6.44
N PHE A 157 1.56 10.74 7.01
CA PHE A 157 0.17 10.63 6.62
C PHE A 157 -0.57 11.92 6.97
N GLU A 158 -1.47 12.35 6.08
CA GLU A 158 -2.30 13.53 6.32
C GLU A 158 -3.32 13.31 7.42
N GLU A 159 -3.84 12.09 7.47
CA GLU A 159 -4.84 11.67 8.42
C GLU A 159 -4.20 10.93 9.59
N ASP A 160 -4.89 10.94 10.73
CA ASP A 160 -4.56 10.04 11.81
C ASP A 160 -5.07 8.63 11.47
N VAL A 161 -4.32 7.95 10.60
CA VAL A 161 -4.61 6.59 10.17
C VAL A 161 -4.74 5.65 11.37
N ARG A 162 -3.95 5.87 12.44
CA ARG A 162 -4.05 5.05 13.66
C ARG A 162 -5.39 5.22 14.35
N ALA A 163 -5.92 6.43 14.43
CA ALA A 163 -7.25 6.66 14.99
C ALA A 163 -8.36 5.99 14.16
N ILE A 164 -8.23 5.99 12.82
CA ILE A 164 -9.17 5.30 11.92
C ILE A 164 -9.12 3.78 12.17
N LEU A 165 -7.93 3.19 12.20
CA LEU A 165 -7.73 1.76 12.44
C LEU A 165 -8.24 1.34 13.83
N GLN A 166 -8.01 2.18 14.84
CA GLN A 166 -8.50 1.90 16.20
C GLN A 166 -10.03 1.93 16.28
N ARG A 167 -10.69 2.81 15.51
CA ARG A 167 -12.15 2.80 15.40
C ARG A 167 -12.66 1.56 14.69
N ALA A 168 -12.01 1.16 13.59
CA ALA A 168 -12.37 -0.05 12.84
C ALA A 168 -12.22 -1.33 13.69
N ARG A 169 -11.25 -1.35 14.61
CA ARG A 169 -11.06 -2.45 15.57
C ARG A 169 -12.25 -2.62 16.52
N ASN A 170 -12.93 -1.53 16.83
CA ASN A 170 -14.02 -1.47 17.80
C ASN A 170 -15.43 -1.50 17.16
N ALA A 171 -15.52 -1.57 15.83
CA ALA A 171 -16.76 -1.66 15.07
C ALA A 171 -17.23 -3.12 14.94
#